data_AF-A0A3D9ALJ9-F1
#
_entry.id   AF-A0A3D9ALJ9-F1
#
_cell.length_a   1.000
_cell.length_b   1.000
_cell.length_c   1.000
_cell.angle_alpha   90.00
_cell.angle_beta   90.00
_cell.angle_gamma   90.00
#
_symmetry.space_group_name_H-M   'P 1'
#
loop_
_entity.id
_entity.type
_entity.pdbx_description
1 polymer ?
#
loop_
_entity_poly.entity_id
_entity_poly.type
_entity_poly.pdbx_seq_one_letter_code
_entity_poly.pdbx_strand_id
1 'polypeptide(L)'
;MKNLKKLSRNDLKEINGGRLPGGGSCRISVQYAGGGYGVFDTPTTGSCSNQQTQANKQCLNLIGNPNSGTRCSYDCGCDGYGH
;
A
#
# COMPACT_ATOMS: atom_id res chain seq x y z
N MET A 1 -8.04 4.01 34.41
CA MET A 1 -7.52 3.30 33.23
C MET A 1 -7.92 4.09 31.99
N LYS A 2 -6.98 4.52 31.14
CA LYS A 2 -7.33 5.24 29.91
C LYS A 2 -8.10 4.29 28.99
N ASN A 3 -9.32 4.65 28.59
CA ASN A 3 -10.10 3.89 27.62
C ASN A 3 -9.36 3.90 26.27
N LEU A 4 -8.59 2.85 25.99
CA LEU A 4 -8.00 2.63 24.69
C LEU A 4 -9.13 2.22 23.74
N LYS A 5 -9.60 3.16 22.92
CA LYS A 5 -10.53 2.86 21.84
C LYS A 5 -9.83 1.90 20.88
N LYS A 6 -10.33 0.68 20.76
CA LYS A 6 -9.87 -0.26 19.73
C LYS A 6 -10.19 0.35 18.37
N LEU A 7 -9.14 0.65 17.60
CA LEU A 7 -9.30 1.17 16.25
C LEU A 7 -10.04 0.16 15.37
N SER A 8 -10.93 0.65 14.52
CA SER A 8 -11.56 -0.20 13.51
C SER A 8 -10.53 -0.57 12.43
N ARG A 9 -10.80 -1.63 11.66
CA ARG A 9 -9.94 -1.99 10.52
C ARG A 9 -9.81 -0.84 9.51
N ASN A 10 -10.85 -0.03 9.35
CA ASN A 10 -10.84 1.13 8.45
C ASN A 10 -9.94 2.25 9.00
N ASP A 11 -10.00 2.53 10.30
CA ASP A 11 -9.11 3.52 10.93
C ASP A 11 -7.64 3.06 10.83
N LEU A 12 -7.38 1.78 11.07
CA LEU A 12 -6.04 1.19 10.89
C LEU A 12 -5.56 1.29 9.44
N LYS A 13 -6.47 1.19 8.47
CA LYS A 13 -6.16 1.34 7.05
C LYS A 13 -5.75 2.76 6.69
N GLU A 14 -6.43 3.78 7.21
CA GLU A 14 -6.04 5.18 6.97
C GLU A 14 -4.67 5.53 7.57
N ILE A 15 -4.26 4.83 8.63
CA ILE A 15 -2.97 5.02 9.31
C ILE A 15 -1.86 4.24 8.59
N ASN A 16 -2.07 2.95 8.34
CA ASN A 16 -1.01 2.02 7.94
C ASN A 16 -1.08 1.56 6.48
N GLY A 17 -2.23 1.68 5.80
CA GLY A 17 -2.45 1.21 4.44
C GLY A 17 -2.83 2.31 3.46
N GLY A 18 -3.42 1.92 2.33
CA GLY A 18 -3.99 2.85 1.36
C GLY A 18 -5.23 3.58 1.88
N ARG A 19 -5.42 4.86 1.53
CA ARG A 19 -6.54 5.68 1.98
C ARG A 19 -7.74 5.60 1.02
N LEU A 20 -8.96 5.60 1.55
CA LEU A 20 -10.22 5.62 0.78
C LEU A 20 -10.89 7.00 0.51
N PRO A 21 -10.51 8.14 1.11
CA PRO A 21 -11.26 9.37 0.93
C PRO A 21 -11.01 9.98 -0.47
N GLY A 22 -12.06 10.05 -1.29
CA GLY A 22 -12.10 10.77 -2.57
C GLY A 22 -11.62 10.00 -3.81
N GLY A 23 -11.30 8.72 -3.65
CA GLY A 23 -10.70 7.88 -4.70
C GLY A 23 -9.66 6.98 -4.03
N GLY A 24 -9.77 5.66 -4.20
CA GLY A 24 -8.92 4.73 -3.46
C GLY A 24 -7.44 4.99 -3.71
N SER A 25 -6.59 4.89 -2.70
CA SER A 25 -5.14 4.91 -2.85
C SER A 25 -4.56 3.61 -2.34
N CYS A 26 -3.39 3.25 -2.84
CA CYS A 26 -2.63 2.11 -2.34
C CYS A 26 -1.31 2.60 -1.77
N ARG A 27 -0.92 2.03 -0.64
CA ARG A 27 0.41 2.28 -0.07
C ARG A 27 1.38 1.27 -0.63
N ILE A 28 2.46 1.74 -1.24
CA ILE A 28 3.55 0.92 -1.77
C ILE A 28 4.70 0.94 -0.77
N SER A 29 5.24 -0.24 -0.48
CA SER A 29 6.45 -0.44 0.31
C SER A 29 7.52 -1.09 -0.55
N VAL A 30 8.67 -0.45 -0.67
CA VAL A 30 9.81 -0.95 -1.47
C VAL A 30 10.99 -1.18 -0.54
N GLN A 31 11.60 -2.35 -0.64
CA GLN A 31 12.86 -2.69 0.03
C GLN A 31 13.92 -2.91 -1.05
N TYR A 32 14.94 -2.05 -1.07
CA TYR A 32 16.05 -2.12 -2.02
C TYR A 32 17.15 -3.04 -1.51
N ALA A 33 17.87 -3.71 -2.40
CA ALA A 33 18.92 -4.66 -2.02
C ALA A 33 20.06 -4.05 -1.18
N GLY A 34 20.28 -2.73 -1.26
CA GLY A 34 21.23 -2.00 -0.42
C GLY A 34 20.75 -1.71 1.00
N GLY A 35 19.61 -2.28 1.43
CA GLY A 35 19.01 -2.03 2.74
C GLY A 35 18.13 -0.78 2.82
N GLY A 36 17.95 -0.06 1.71
CA GLY A 36 17.05 1.07 1.63
C GLY A 36 15.59 0.64 1.72
N TYR A 37 14.75 1.48 2.33
CA TYR A 37 13.31 1.27 2.41
C TYR A 37 12.56 2.55 2.01
N GLY A 38 11.53 2.40 1.20
CA GLY A 38 10.67 3.49 0.76
C GLY A 38 9.21 3.14 0.94
N VAL A 39 8.41 4.10 1.44
CA VAL A 39 6.95 3.98 1.54
C VAL A 39 6.33 5.20 0.92
N PHE A 40 5.35 4.99 0.06
CA PHE A 40 4.60 6.09 -0.53
C PHE A 40 3.19 5.66 -0.92
N ASP A 41 2.29 6.64 -0.92
CA ASP A 41 0.90 6.45 -1.28
C ASP A 41 0.73 6.77 -2.77
N THR A 42 0.17 5.84 -3.54
CA THR A 42 -0.24 6.10 -4.93
C THR A 42 -1.75 6.28 -5.02
N PRO A 43 -2.22 7.37 -5.64
CA PRO A 43 -3.62 7.47 -6.00
C PRO A 43 -3.98 6.37 -7.01
N THR A 44 -5.16 5.79 -6.87
CA THR A 44 -5.71 4.78 -7.76
C THR A 44 -7.19 5.04 -8.02
N THR A 45 -7.75 4.46 -9.06
CA THR A 45 -9.17 4.67 -9.41
C THR A 45 -9.86 3.39 -9.85
N GLY A 46 -11.20 3.41 -9.82
CA GLY A 46 -12.04 2.29 -10.21
C GLY A 46 -12.24 1.23 -9.12
N SER A 47 -12.62 0.03 -9.53
CA SER A 47 -12.86 -1.12 -8.64
C SER A 47 -11.59 -1.53 -7.90
N CYS A 48 -11.73 -2.30 -6.81
CA CYS A 48 -10.57 -2.73 -6.03
C CYS A 48 -9.53 -3.50 -6.84
N SER A 49 -10.00 -4.37 -7.74
CA SER A 49 -9.13 -5.09 -8.69
C SER A 49 -8.34 -4.14 -9.60
N ASN A 50 -8.96 -3.04 -10.06
CA ASN A 50 -8.27 -2.02 -10.85
C ASN A 50 -7.23 -1.27 -10.03
N GLN A 51 -7.52 -0.99 -8.75
CA GLN A 51 -6.59 -0.32 -7.84
C GLN A 51 -5.37 -1.19 -7.57
N GLN A 52 -5.57 -2.46 -7.24
CA GLN A 52 -4.49 -3.44 -7.06
C GLN A 52 -3.65 -3.61 -8.33
N THR A 53 -4.29 -3.64 -9.51
CA THR A 53 -3.58 -3.70 -10.79
C THR A 53 -2.70 -2.46 -11.02
N GLN A 54 -3.19 -1.27 -10.68
CA GLN A 54 -2.40 -0.02 -10.77
C GLN A 54 -1.22 -0.03 -9.80
N ALA A 55 -1.44 -0.44 -8.55
CA ALA A 55 -0.39 -0.56 -7.55
C ALA A 55 0.67 -1.61 -7.94
N ASN A 56 0.24 -2.75 -8.45
CA ASN A 56 1.15 -3.79 -8.95
C ASN A 56 2.03 -3.29 -10.10
N LYS A 57 1.44 -2.56 -11.07
CA LYS A 57 2.21 -1.95 -12.17
C LYS A 57 3.27 -0.98 -11.65
N GLN A 58 2.93 -0.14 -10.68
CA GLN A 58 3.91 0.74 -10.07
C GLN A 58 4.99 -0.04 -9.30
N CYS A 59 4.62 -1.08 -8.56
CA CYS A 59 5.58 -1.95 -7.89
C CYS A 59 6.60 -2.55 -8.87
N LEU A 60 6.13 -3.07 -10.01
CA LEU A 60 6.99 -3.63 -11.04
C LEU A 60 7.92 -2.56 -11.65
N ASN A 61 7.43 -1.35 -11.87
CA ASN A 61 8.25 -0.24 -12.34
C ASN A 61 9.37 0.14 -11.35
N LEU A 62 9.10 0.07 -10.04
CA LEU A 62 10.07 0.40 -8.98
C LEU A 62 11.12 -0.68 -8.79
N ILE A 63 10.73 -1.95 -8.96
CA ILE A 63 11.68 -3.06 -8.97
C ILE A 63 12.65 -2.86 -10.14
N GLY A 64 12.14 -2.46 -11.32
CA GLY A 64 12.90 -2.13 -12.53
C GLY A 64 13.59 -3.34 -13.18
N ASN A 65 14.31 -4.12 -12.38
CA ASN A 65 14.89 -5.40 -12.73
C ASN A 65 14.61 -6.42 -11.60
N PRO A 66 13.91 -7.54 -11.87
CA PRO A 66 13.58 -8.54 -10.85
C PRO A 66 14.80 -9.22 -10.23
N ASN A 67 15.98 -9.15 -10.87
CA ASN A 67 17.23 -9.68 -10.33
C ASN A 67 17.99 -8.70 -9.42
N SER A 68 17.46 -7.49 -9.21
CA SER A 68 18.12 -6.47 -8.39
C SER A 68 18.07 -6.74 -6.89
N GLY A 69 17.31 -7.75 -6.44
CA GLY A 69 17.01 -7.99 -5.02
C GLY A 69 16.03 -6.98 -4.41
N THR A 70 15.51 -6.05 -5.22
CA THR A 70 14.45 -5.12 -4.79
C THR A 70 13.13 -5.86 -4.64
N ARG A 71 12.51 -5.73 -3.47
CA ARG A 71 11.18 -6.27 -3.17
C ARG A 71 10.19 -5.14 -3.07
N CYS A 72 9.02 -5.33 -3.66
CA CYS A 72 7.94 -4.36 -3.59
C CYS A 72 6.65 -5.05 -3.13
N SER A 73 5.96 -4.45 -2.18
CA SER A 73 4.62 -4.83 -1.73
C SER A 73 3.70 -3.62 -1.76
N TYR A 74 2.41 -3.86 -1.85
CA TYR A 74 1.40 -2.80 -1.85
C TYR A 74 0.18 -3.21 -1.03
N ASP A 75 -0.50 -2.21 -0.47
CA ASP A 75 -1.69 -2.37 0.36
C ASP A 75 -2.75 -1.34 -0.05
N CYS A 76 -3.84 -1.78 -0.68
CA CYS A 76 -4.82 -0.88 -1.29
C CYS A 76 -5.97 -0.56 -0.35
N GLY A 77 -6.42 0.69 -0.26
CA GLY A 77 -7.53 1.08 0.63
C GLY A 77 -8.76 0.18 0.55
N CYS A 78 -9.02 -0.38 -0.63
CA CYS A 78 -10.17 -1.19 -0.96
C CYS A 78 -10.15 -2.66 -0.49
N ASP A 79 -9.00 -3.25 -0.13
CA ASP A 79 -8.88 -4.68 0.25
C ASP A 79 -8.97 -4.95 1.77
N GLY A 80 -8.96 -3.89 2.58
CA GLY A 80 -8.97 -3.97 4.05
C GLY A 80 -7.56 -4.09 4.64
N TYR A 81 -7.41 -3.81 5.94
CA TYR A 81 -6.09 -3.82 6.59
C TYR A 81 -5.56 -5.25 6.83
N GLY A 82 -4.31 -5.51 6.41
CA GLY A 82 -3.56 -6.75 6.73
C GLY A 82 -3.72 -7.88 5.72
N HIS A 83 -3.94 -7.56 4.44
CA HIS A 83 -3.88 -8.51 3.33
C HIS A 83 -2.50 -8.52 2.68
#